data_AF-A0A0F2QRN9-F1
#
_entry.id   AF-A0A0F2QRN9-F1
#
_cell.length_a   1.000
_cell.length_b   1.000
_cell.length_c   1.000
_cell.angle_alpha   90.00
_cell.angle_beta   90.00
_cell.angle_gamma   90.00
#
_symmetry.space_group_name_H-M   'P 1'
#
loop_
_entity.id
_entity.type
_entity.pdbx_description
1 polymer ?
#
loop_
_entity_poly.entity_id
_entity_poly.type
_entity_poly.pdbx_seq_one_letter_code
_entity_poly.pdbx_strand_id
1 'polypeptide(L)'
;MQAPLSLLFAADSTLGKLVKYLRLAGFDTLLDARPPDAARLNMLAAPHRIILTRSVRVKKTIGDAQVIFIRANDPSDQMLQVFTELHLQFKDLHPLTRCALCNRLLTAVPKDKAQGRVPDYTWQQHCLFKECPECKRIYWQGTHAKRWMMRVREKISH
;
A
#
# COMPACT_ATOMS: atom_id res chain seq x y z
N MET A 1 -15.64 -5.04 -21.21
CA MET A 1 -14.54 -5.66 -20.44
C MET A 1 -14.21 -4.76 -19.27
N GLN A 2 -14.80 -5.00 -18.09
CA GLN A 2 -14.48 -4.22 -16.90
C GLN A 2 -13.16 -4.77 -16.34
N ALA A 3 -12.14 -3.91 -16.22
CA ALA A 3 -10.97 -4.26 -15.41
C ALA A 3 -11.47 -4.62 -14.00
N PRO A 4 -10.91 -5.65 -13.34
CA PRO A 4 -11.27 -5.93 -11.96
C PRO A 4 -11.06 -4.62 -11.17
N LEU A 5 -12.11 -4.16 -10.47
CA LEU A 5 -12.04 -2.96 -9.64
C LEU A 5 -10.86 -3.13 -8.70
N SER A 6 -9.76 -2.42 -8.97
CA SER A 6 -8.57 -2.49 -8.13
C SER A 6 -8.98 -2.02 -6.74
N LEU A 7 -8.84 -2.88 -5.74
CA LEU A 7 -9.23 -2.54 -4.38
C LEU A 7 -8.56 -1.25 -3.94
N LEU A 8 -9.38 -0.34 -3.43
CA LEU A 8 -8.96 0.96 -2.95
C LEU A 8 -9.15 0.98 -1.43
N PHE A 9 -8.21 1.60 -0.74
CA PHE A 9 -8.21 1.68 0.72
C PHE A 9 -8.18 3.13 1.19
N ALA A 10 -8.78 3.36 2.35
CA ALA A 10 -8.62 4.57 3.15
C ALA A 10 -8.28 4.14 4.58
N ALA A 11 -7.24 4.69 5.16
CA ALA A 11 -6.80 4.34 6.50
C ALA A 11 -6.58 5.59 7.36
N ASP A 12 -6.68 5.43 8.67
CA ASP A 12 -6.27 6.46 9.62
C ASP A 12 -4.81 6.31 10.07
N SER A 13 -4.36 7.27 10.87
CA SER A 13 -2.99 7.37 11.38
C SER A 13 -2.51 6.16 12.20
N THR A 14 -3.39 5.29 12.70
CA THR A 14 -3.00 4.07 13.43
C THR A 14 -2.33 3.01 12.53
N LEU A 15 -2.43 3.17 11.21
CA LEU A 15 -2.00 2.17 10.21
C LEU A 15 -0.94 2.69 9.24
N GLY A 16 -0.20 3.75 9.60
CA GLY A 16 0.76 4.39 8.69
C GLY A 16 1.82 3.45 8.07
N LYS A 17 2.26 2.40 8.79
CA LYS A 17 3.17 1.38 8.23
C LYS A 17 2.46 0.44 7.25
N LEU A 18 1.26 -0.04 7.61
CA LEU A 18 0.44 -0.87 6.71
C LEU A 18 0.13 -0.14 5.40
N VAL A 19 -0.21 1.15 5.46
CA VAL A 19 -0.45 1.98 4.28
C VAL A 19 0.74 1.96 3.33
N LYS A 20 1.96 2.12 3.85
CA LYS A 20 3.18 2.07 3.03
C LYS A 20 3.32 0.72 2.34
N TYR A 21 3.00 -0.38 3.02
CA TYR A 21 3.08 -1.72 2.45
C TYR A 21 2.00 -1.97 1.39
N LEU A 22 0.76 -1.56 1.63
CA LEU A 22 -0.32 -1.64 0.64
C LEU A 22 0.04 -0.88 -0.64
N ARG A 23 0.58 0.33 -0.52
CA ARG A 23 1.06 1.12 -1.67
C ARG A 23 2.22 0.45 -2.39
N LEU A 24 3.18 -0.13 -1.66
CA LEU A 24 4.29 -0.89 -2.25
C LEU A 24 3.82 -2.16 -2.97
N ALA A 25 2.73 -2.77 -2.50
CA ALA A 25 2.05 -3.88 -3.16
C ALA A 25 1.20 -3.45 -4.36
N GLY A 26 1.02 -2.14 -4.59
CA GLY A 26 0.32 -1.58 -5.74
C GLY A 26 -1.12 -1.13 -5.47
N PHE A 27 -1.63 -1.29 -4.25
CA PHE A 27 -2.97 -0.85 -3.90
C PHE A 27 -3.04 0.66 -3.68
N ASP A 28 -4.10 1.28 -4.20
CA ASP A 28 -4.38 2.69 -3.92
C ASP A 28 -4.80 2.83 -2.46
N THR A 29 -4.00 3.49 -1.64
CA THR A 29 -4.31 3.63 -0.21
C THR A 29 -4.16 5.07 0.24
N LEU A 30 -5.28 5.71 0.58
CA LEU A 30 -5.28 7.02 1.22
C LEU A 30 -5.02 6.88 2.72
N LEU A 31 -4.35 7.89 3.28
CA LEU A 31 -4.06 7.96 4.71
C LEU A 31 -4.50 9.31 5.23
N ASP A 32 -5.36 9.29 6.22
CA ASP A 32 -5.60 10.44 7.08
C ASP A 32 -4.60 10.44 8.23
N ALA A 33 -3.56 11.26 8.11
CA ALA A 33 -2.47 11.31 9.09
C ALA A 33 -2.84 11.97 10.43
N ARG A 34 -4.05 12.53 10.54
CA ARG A 34 -4.59 13.14 11.76
C ARG A 34 -5.12 12.07 12.74
N PRO A 35 -5.39 12.43 14.01
CA PRO A 35 -5.99 11.51 14.97
C PRO A 35 -7.28 10.87 14.43
N PRO A 36 -7.51 9.56 14.65
CA PRO A 36 -8.63 8.84 14.05
C PRO A 36 -9.99 9.51 14.26
N ASP A 37 -10.69 9.74 13.16
CA ASP A 37 -12.00 10.38 13.13
C ASP A 37 -12.90 9.71 12.09
N ALA A 38 -14.08 9.26 12.51
CA ALA A 38 -14.95 8.46 11.66
C ALA A 38 -15.54 9.27 10.50
N ALA A 39 -15.94 10.53 10.73
CA ALA A 39 -16.54 11.37 9.70
C ALA A 39 -15.53 11.64 8.57
N ARG A 40 -14.30 11.99 8.94
CA ARG A 40 -13.23 12.25 7.99
C ARG A 40 -12.79 11.01 7.23
N LEU A 41 -12.75 9.87 7.91
CA LEU A 41 -12.41 8.60 7.27
C LEU A 41 -13.51 8.15 6.30
N ASN A 42 -14.78 8.36 6.64
CA ASN A 42 -15.91 8.15 5.72
C ASN A 42 -15.81 9.05 4.48
N MET A 43 -15.56 10.35 4.67
CA MET A 43 -15.34 11.27 3.54
C MET A 43 -14.16 10.86 2.67
N LEU A 44 -13.05 10.43 3.28
CA LEU A 44 -11.87 9.98 2.57
C LEU A 44 -12.13 8.68 1.78
N ALA A 45 -13.01 7.83 2.29
CA ALA A 45 -13.31 6.52 1.70
C ALA A 45 -14.36 6.56 0.60
N ALA A 46 -15.27 7.53 0.64
CA ALA A 46 -16.36 7.62 -0.32
C ALA A 46 -15.86 7.83 -1.76
N PRO A 47 -16.49 7.18 -2.77
CA PRO A 47 -17.60 6.22 -2.65
C PRO A 47 -17.15 4.75 -2.59
N HIS A 48 -15.86 4.46 -2.80
CA HIS A 48 -15.42 3.12 -3.25
C HIS A 48 -14.19 2.56 -2.53
N ARG A 49 -13.82 3.09 -1.37
CA ARG A 49 -12.64 2.60 -0.62
C ARG A 49 -13.06 1.81 0.61
N ILE A 50 -12.36 0.72 0.84
CA ILE A 50 -12.43 -0.05 2.08
C ILE A 50 -11.69 0.73 3.17
N ILE A 51 -12.35 0.90 4.30
CA ILE A 51 -11.79 1.59 5.44
C ILE A 51 -10.96 0.62 6.28
N LEU A 52 -9.73 0.99 6.58
CA LEU A 52 -8.85 0.26 7.49
C LEU A 52 -8.63 1.11 8.75
N THR A 53 -8.89 0.55 9.93
CA THR A 53 -8.65 1.24 11.21
C THR A 53 -8.32 0.27 12.33
N ARG A 54 -7.51 0.72 13.30
CA ARG A 54 -7.34 0.07 14.61
C ARG A 54 -8.05 0.81 15.74
N SER A 55 -8.69 1.94 15.43
CA SER A 55 -9.37 2.75 16.44
C SER A 55 -10.72 2.14 16.77
N VAL A 56 -10.86 1.64 18.01
CA VAL A 56 -12.13 1.13 18.53
C VAL A 56 -13.21 2.22 18.50
N ARG A 57 -12.83 3.49 18.75
CA ARG A 57 -13.74 4.63 18.66
C ARG A 57 -14.28 4.77 17.23
N VAL A 58 -13.40 4.75 16.23
CA VAL A 58 -13.83 4.83 14.82
C VAL A 58 -14.72 3.65 14.49
N LYS A 59 -14.32 2.42 14.83
CA LYS A 59 -15.13 1.21 14.59
C LYS A 59 -16.57 1.30 15.14
N LYS A 60 -16.75 1.92 16.32
CA LYS A 60 -18.06 2.07 16.96
C LYS A 60 -18.92 3.17 16.33
N THR A 61 -18.30 4.14 15.66
CA THR A 61 -19.00 5.32 15.10
C THR A 61 -19.18 5.23 13.59
N ILE A 62 -18.36 4.43 12.93
CA ILE A 62 -18.41 4.25 11.48
C ILE A 62 -19.69 3.46 11.14
N GLY A 63 -20.57 4.06 10.33
CA GLY A 63 -21.85 3.48 9.92
C GLY A 63 -21.69 2.39 8.86
N ASP A 64 -22.50 2.43 7.81
CA ASP A 64 -22.59 1.39 6.77
C ASP A 64 -21.40 1.31 5.80
N ALA A 65 -20.28 1.97 6.11
CA ALA A 65 -19.09 1.89 5.28
C ALA A 65 -18.45 0.50 5.34
N GLN A 66 -17.84 0.05 4.24
CA GLN A 66 -17.08 -1.19 4.23
C GLN A 66 -15.80 -1.01 5.07
N VAL A 67 -15.77 -1.59 6.27
CA VAL A 67 -14.68 -1.41 7.23
C VAL A 67 -14.03 -2.73 7.61
N ILE A 68 -12.71 -2.76 7.54
CA ILE A 68 -11.86 -3.80 8.12
C ILE A 68 -11.21 -3.24 9.39
N PHE A 69 -11.57 -3.84 10.53
CA PHE A 69 -10.95 -3.54 11.81
C PHE A 69 -9.68 -4.37 11.99
N ILE A 70 -8.53 -3.71 11.93
CA ILE A 70 -7.23 -4.36 12.04
C ILE A 70 -6.93 -4.68 13.50
N ARG A 71 -6.80 -5.97 13.82
CA ARG A 71 -6.53 -6.49 15.17
C ARG A 71 -5.04 -6.65 15.42
N ALA A 72 -4.28 -6.98 14.38
CA ALA A 72 -2.85 -7.24 14.48
C ALA A 72 -2.03 -6.01 14.90
N ASN A 73 -1.01 -6.25 15.73
CA ASN A 73 -0.05 -5.23 16.16
C ASN A 73 1.08 -5.04 15.15
N ASP A 74 1.68 -6.13 14.68
CA ASP A 74 2.80 -6.10 13.74
C ASP A 74 2.32 -5.73 12.32
N PRO A 75 2.97 -4.79 11.62
CA PRO A 75 2.58 -4.40 10.26
C PRO A 75 2.53 -5.54 9.23
N SER A 76 3.32 -6.60 9.40
CA SER A 76 3.28 -7.77 8.51
C SER A 76 2.01 -8.58 8.75
N ASP A 77 1.64 -8.76 10.02
CA ASP A 77 0.41 -9.46 10.41
C ASP A 77 -0.84 -8.63 10.10
N GLN A 78 -0.74 -7.30 10.14
CA GLN A 78 -1.80 -6.40 9.68
C GLN A 78 -2.09 -6.60 8.19
N MET A 79 -1.05 -6.73 7.38
CA MET A 79 -1.23 -6.96 5.94
C MET A 79 -1.74 -8.36 5.64
N LEU A 80 -1.27 -9.36 6.39
CA LEU A 80 -1.82 -10.72 6.33
C LEU A 80 -3.32 -10.69 6.60
N GLN A 81 -3.75 -10.01 7.67
CA GLN A 81 -5.17 -9.87 7.99
C GLN A 81 -5.98 -9.25 6.83
N VAL A 82 -5.47 -8.18 6.20
CA VAL A 82 -6.13 -7.58 5.01
C VAL A 82 -6.25 -8.59 3.87
N PHE A 83 -5.21 -9.38 3.59
CA PHE A 83 -5.21 -10.36 2.52
C PHE A 83 -6.19 -11.49 2.81
N THR A 84 -6.22 -11.98 4.04
CA THR A 84 -7.14 -13.04 4.46
C THR A 84 -8.59 -12.56 4.40
N GLU A 85 -8.90 -11.38 4.97
CA GLU A 85 -10.27 -10.85 4.99
C GLU A 85 -10.81 -10.49 3.60
N LEU A 86 -9.94 -10.21 2.64
CA LEU A 86 -10.30 -9.87 1.25
C LEU A 86 -9.97 -10.98 0.23
N HIS A 87 -9.55 -12.15 0.70
CA HIS A 87 -9.15 -13.29 -0.13
C HIS A 87 -8.12 -12.96 -1.22
N LEU A 88 -7.16 -12.07 -0.91
CA LEU A 88 -6.14 -11.62 -1.84
C LEU A 88 -5.02 -12.65 -2.00
N GLN A 89 -4.54 -12.77 -3.22
CA GLN A 89 -3.45 -13.67 -3.61
C GLN A 89 -2.26 -12.89 -4.17
N PHE A 90 -1.13 -13.57 -4.33
CA PHE A 90 0.09 -12.97 -4.90
C PHE A 90 -0.12 -12.38 -6.29
N LYS A 91 -1.02 -12.97 -7.09
CA LYS A 91 -1.36 -12.50 -8.44
C LYS A 91 -2.03 -11.13 -8.45
N ASP A 92 -2.62 -10.71 -7.32
CA ASP A 92 -3.33 -9.43 -7.20
C ASP A 92 -2.36 -8.28 -6.87
N LEU A 93 -1.08 -8.59 -6.63
CA LEU A 93 -0.05 -7.62 -6.33
C LEU A 93 0.52 -7.01 -7.60
N HIS A 94 0.63 -5.69 -7.58
CA HIS A 94 1.16 -4.89 -8.68
C HIS A 94 2.30 -4.01 -8.15
N PRO A 95 3.43 -4.58 -7.68
CA PRO A 95 4.52 -3.79 -7.13
C PRO A 95 5.10 -2.83 -8.16
N LEU A 96 5.73 -1.77 -7.67
CA LEU A 96 6.29 -0.69 -8.49
C LEU A 96 5.25 -0.03 -9.40
N THR A 97 4.00 0.04 -8.99
CA THR A 97 2.99 0.88 -9.65
C THR A 97 2.74 2.17 -8.91
N ARG A 98 2.94 2.20 -7.58
CA ARG A 98 2.63 3.36 -6.73
C ARG A 98 3.76 3.79 -5.82
N CYS A 99 3.78 5.08 -5.53
CA CYS A 99 4.66 5.67 -4.55
C CYS A 99 4.20 5.32 -3.13
N ALA A 100 5.11 4.73 -2.33
CA ALA A 100 4.86 4.41 -0.93
C ALA A 100 4.49 5.65 -0.07
N LEU A 101 4.97 6.84 -0.46
CA LEU A 101 4.75 8.09 0.27
C LEU A 101 3.53 8.86 -0.25
N CYS A 102 3.49 9.16 -1.55
CA CYS A 102 2.47 10.01 -2.16
C CYS A 102 1.24 9.26 -2.69
N ASN A 103 1.28 7.92 -2.76
CA ASN A 103 0.25 7.09 -3.41
C ASN A 103 0.07 7.31 -4.93
N ARG A 104 0.81 8.24 -5.55
CA ARG A 104 0.79 8.50 -7.01
C ARG A 104 1.32 7.31 -7.81
N LEU A 105 0.80 7.16 -9.03
CA LEU A 105 1.33 6.22 -10.00
C LEU A 105 2.77 6.60 -10.36
N LEU A 106 3.63 5.60 -10.44
CA LEU A 106 5.03 5.76 -10.80
C LEU A 106 5.18 5.76 -12.32
N THR A 107 6.01 6.67 -12.83
CA THR A 107 6.35 6.76 -14.26
C THR A 107 7.69 6.09 -14.53
N ALA A 108 7.86 5.48 -15.70
CA ALA A 108 9.15 4.90 -16.09
C ALA A 108 10.24 5.98 -16.14
N VAL A 109 11.46 5.60 -15.75
CA VAL A 109 12.64 6.45 -15.84
C VAL A 109 13.72 5.72 -16.62
N PRO A 110 14.25 6.33 -17.69
CA PRO A 110 15.41 5.82 -18.40
C PRO A 110 16.61 5.58 -17.47
N LYS A 111 17.39 4.51 -17.71
CA LYS A 111 18.49 4.10 -16.82
C LYS A 111 19.57 5.19 -16.67
N ASP A 112 19.89 5.91 -17.73
CA ASP A 112 20.80 7.06 -17.73
C ASP A 112 20.29 8.16 -16.79
N LYS A 113 18.99 8.43 -16.77
CA LYS A 113 18.36 9.43 -15.88
C LYS A 113 18.26 8.98 -14.42
N ALA A 114 18.50 7.71 -14.13
CA ALA A 114 18.59 7.19 -12.76
C ALA A 114 20.01 7.27 -12.17
N GLN A 115 21.03 7.42 -13.01
CA GLN A 115 22.43 7.49 -12.57
C GLN A 115 22.65 8.70 -11.63
N GLY A 116 23.40 8.49 -10.54
CA GLY A 116 23.64 9.52 -9.52
C GLY A 116 22.44 9.86 -8.63
N ARG A 117 21.26 9.27 -8.88
CA ARG A 117 20.03 9.45 -8.09
C ARG A 117 19.63 8.20 -7.31
N VAL A 118 20.30 7.08 -7.57
CA VAL A 118 20.24 5.83 -6.81
C VAL A 118 21.67 5.38 -6.49
N PRO A 119 21.90 4.51 -5.48
CA PRO A 119 23.23 3.97 -5.20
C PRO A 119 23.83 3.28 -6.43
N ASP A 120 25.13 3.43 -6.66
CA ASP A 120 25.81 2.93 -7.87
C ASP A 120 25.59 1.44 -8.11
N TYR A 121 25.68 0.61 -7.05
CA TYR A 121 25.38 -0.81 -7.14
C TYR A 121 23.95 -1.08 -7.64
N THR A 122 22.96 -0.29 -7.21
CA THR A 122 21.58 -0.40 -7.69
C THR A 122 21.48 -0.02 -9.17
N TRP A 123 22.12 1.08 -9.57
CA TRP A 123 22.15 1.51 -10.97
C TRP A 123 22.78 0.45 -11.87
N GLN A 124 23.89 -0.15 -11.46
CA GLN A 124 24.57 -1.20 -12.22
C GLN A 124 23.69 -2.45 -12.38
N GLN A 125 23.07 -2.91 -11.29
CA GLN A 125 22.35 -4.19 -11.23
C GLN A 125 20.93 -4.18 -11.80
N HIS A 126 20.32 -3.00 -11.95
CA HIS A 126 18.93 -2.89 -12.40
C HIS A 126 18.82 -2.10 -13.72
N CYS A 127 17.83 -2.48 -14.54
CA CYS A 127 17.54 -1.80 -15.80
C CYS A 127 16.20 -1.04 -15.78
N LEU A 128 15.32 -1.37 -14.84
CA LEU A 128 13.99 -0.79 -14.73
C LEU A 128 13.90 0.10 -13.50
N PHE A 129 13.80 1.40 -13.77
CA PHE A 129 13.57 2.43 -12.76
C PHE A 129 12.22 3.08 -12.99
N LYS A 130 11.58 3.47 -11.89
CA LYS A 130 10.39 4.31 -11.92
C LYS A 130 10.51 5.43 -10.92
N GLU A 131 9.83 6.53 -11.18
CA GLU A 131 9.85 7.72 -10.33
C GLU A 131 8.43 8.14 -9.95
N CYS A 132 8.30 8.66 -8.74
CA CYS A 132 7.09 9.39 -8.37
C CYS A 132 7.14 10.81 -8.96
N PRO A 133 6.16 11.22 -9.79
CA PRO A 133 6.16 12.55 -10.40
C PRO A 133 6.07 13.69 -9.37
N GLU A 134 5.54 13.40 -8.18
CA GLU A 134 5.32 14.36 -7.09
C GLU A 134 6.55 14.51 -6.19
N CYS A 135 6.99 13.43 -5.50
CA CYS A 135 8.14 13.51 -4.58
C CYS A 135 9.50 13.16 -5.18
N LYS A 136 9.58 12.86 -6.48
CA LYS A 136 10.83 12.54 -7.22
C LYS A 136 11.61 11.33 -6.72
N ARG A 137 11.02 10.53 -5.83
CA ARG A 137 11.64 9.29 -5.31
C ARG A 137 11.70 8.24 -6.42
N ILE A 138 12.89 7.65 -6.60
CA ILE A 138 13.13 6.55 -7.55
C ILE A 138 12.88 5.20 -6.86
N TYR A 139 12.27 4.29 -7.60
CA TYR A 139 11.94 2.92 -7.26
C TYR A 139 12.51 1.99 -8.33
N TRP A 140 12.89 0.77 -7.93
CA TRP A 140 13.41 -0.28 -8.80
C TRP A 140 12.95 -1.65 -8.28
N GLN A 141 13.10 -2.71 -9.08
CA GLN A 141 12.82 -4.09 -8.66
C GLN A 141 13.87 -4.57 -7.64
N GLY A 142 13.80 -4.05 -6.42
CA GLY A 142 14.60 -4.52 -5.30
C GLY A 142 14.03 -5.82 -4.71
N THR A 143 14.91 -6.59 -4.09
CA THR A 143 14.53 -7.80 -3.34
C THR A 143 13.67 -7.50 -2.13
N HIS A 144 13.54 -6.25 -1.69
CA HIS A 144 12.86 -5.89 -0.44
C HIS A 144 11.35 -6.14 -0.48
N ALA A 145 10.68 -5.75 -1.57
CA ALA A 145 9.27 -6.07 -1.79
C ALA A 145 9.08 -7.59 -1.91
N LYS A 146 9.97 -8.28 -2.64
CA LYS A 146 9.94 -9.74 -2.80
C LYS A 146 10.18 -10.49 -1.49
N ARG A 147 11.12 -10.06 -0.65
CA ARG A 147 11.41 -10.64 0.68
C ARG A 147 10.27 -10.46 1.65
N TRP A 148 9.69 -9.25 1.70
CA TRP A 148 8.53 -9.00 2.54
C TRP A 148 7.30 -9.79 2.05
N MET A 149 7.08 -9.84 0.73
CA MET A 149 6.06 -10.69 0.10
C MET A 149 6.27 -12.17 0.38
N MET A 150 7.52 -12.66 0.41
CA MET A 150 7.83 -14.05 0.80
C MET A 150 7.43 -14.32 2.26
N ARG A 151 7.72 -13.40 3.19
CA ARG A 151 7.26 -13.54 4.59
C ARG A 151 5.74 -13.58 4.71
N VAL A 152 5.04 -12.75 3.93
CA VAL A 152 3.57 -12.79 3.86
C VAL A 152 3.10 -14.11 3.22
N ARG A 153 3.79 -14.61 2.20
CA ARG A 153 3.47 -15.88 1.53
C ARG A 153 3.55 -17.08 2.45
N GLU A 154 4.65 -17.16 3.20
CA GLU A 154 4.89 -18.22 4.18
C GLU A 154 3.76 -18.27 5.21
N LYS A 155 3.23 -17.10 5.61
CA LYS A 155 2.12 -17.00 6.56
C LYS A 155 0.72 -17.20 5.95
N ILE A 156 0.54 -17.06 4.64
CA ILE A 156 -0.74 -17.34 3.94
C ILE A 156 -0.86 -18.83 3.56
N SER A 157 0.26 -19.56 3.47
CA SER A 157 0.31 -20.95 2.99
C SER A 157 0.24 -22.01 4.11
N HIS A 158 -0.15 -21.62 5.32
CA HIS A 158 -0.46 -22.48 6.47
C HIS A 158 -1.83 -22.05 7.01
#